data_AF-E9URZ9-F1
#
_entry.id   AF-E9URZ9-F1
#
_cell.length_a   1.000
_cell.length_b   1.000
_cell.length_c   1.000
_cell.angle_alpha   90.00
_cell.angle_beta   90.00
_cell.angle_gamma   90.00
#
_symmetry.space_group_name_H-M   'P 1'
#
loop_
_entity.id
_entity.type
_entity.pdbx_description
1 polymer ?
#
loop_
_entity_poly.entity_id
_entity_poly.type
_entity_poly.pdbx_seq_one_letter_code
_entity_poly.pdbx_strand_id
1 'polypeptide(L)'
;MFSARQVLGSVVGLTAAVAGIGAVAIPTARATTTAEAVAIADIQGTGTTSPLAGQTVTTSGIVTAAYPSGGFFGFYLQTPGTGGTLDLGSHDASDAVFVYQPRSAGAVTVKPGDAVTVTGEVTEYAGLTEVSVPTAAGIVTDGTGTIEPVVSQWPATDAQKESLEGMLFAPQGDITVSNTYGVENFGELGLAQGDRPLIQPTEVARPGSAEAAAVAADNAARGIVLDDGSSTTLRPPTSRTIPYVSNTSPVVVGASVDFRGPVILSQGGSPSAPTYRLQPTQVATADPASWPADFGDVRSDAPDERKIGRRADVKIASFNVLNYFTTLGDADDDNVGDGGCTAYKDRAGDGNSVRAGCDQRGRLGTGRLPAASSPKDRPRVSTRSEPTVVGPDGVSRPLALSRRPPDEGQTSWARAVNAPAGRKVSGQQPRSRRVWPRALLPPR
;
A
#
# COMPACT_ATOMS: atom_id res chain seq x y z
N MET A 1 3.12 -8.88 -0.19
CA MET A 1 2.31 -10.09 0.09
C MET A 1 2.28 -10.24 1.59
N PHE A 2 1.16 -9.95 2.24
CA PHE A 2 1.04 -10.11 3.68
C PHE A 2 -0.04 -11.12 4.03
N SER A 3 0.33 -11.96 4.99
CA SER A 3 -0.46 -13.08 5.47
C SER A 3 -1.53 -12.55 6.43
N ALA A 4 -2.80 -12.75 6.08
CA ALA A 4 -3.85 -12.70 7.09
C ALA A 4 -3.48 -13.69 8.21
N ARG A 5 -3.54 -13.28 9.49
CA ARG A 5 -3.43 -14.21 10.63
C ARG A 5 -4.61 -15.18 10.58
N GLN A 6 -4.51 -16.26 9.80
CA GLN A 6 -5.50 -17.33 9.73
C GLN A 6 -5.35 -18.20 10.98
N VAL A 7 -6.41 -18.24 11.79
CA VAL A 7 -6.57 -19.18 12.89
C VAL A 7 -6.84 -20.57 12.30
N LEU A 8 -5.84 -21.45 12.25
CA LEU A 8 -6.09 -22.87 12.03
C LEU A 8 -6.55 -23.52 13.34
N GLY A 9 -7.86 -23.47 13.58
CA GLY A 9 -8.54 -24.45 14.41
C GLY A 9 -9.00 -25.60 13.52
N SER A 10 -8.27 -26.72 13.51
CA SER A 10 -8.73 -27.96 12.87
C SER A 10 -8.45 -29.14 13.78
N VAL A 11 -9.48 -29.54 14.51
CA VAL A 11 -9.55 -30.85 15.17
C VAL A 11 -9.75 -31.89 14.08
N VAL A 12 -8.68 -32.57 13.69
CA VAL A 12 -8.77 -33.81 12.90
C VAL A 12 -8.58 -34.95 13.88
N GLY A 13 -9.68 -35.62 14.20
CA GLY A 13 -9.66 -36.88 14.93
C GLY A 13 -9.05 -37.96 14.05
N LEU A 14 -7.85 -38.43 14.43
CA LEU A 14 -7.24 -39.62 13.87
C LEU A 14 -7.36 -40.75 14.90
N THR A 15 -8.33 -41.63 14.71
CA THR A 15 -8.38 -42.92 15.40
C THR A 15 -7.30 -43.83 14.82
N ALA A 16 -6.19 -43.99 15.54
CA ALA A 16 -5.21 -45.04 15.30
C ALA A 16 -5.05 -45.88 16.57
N ALA A 17 -5.46 -47.14 16.48
CA ALA A 17 -5.20 -48.15 17.49
C ALA A 17 -3.75 -48.62 17.37
N VAL A 18 -2.95 -48.48 18.43
CA VAL A 18 -1.70 -49.24 18.63
C VAL A 18 -1.56 -49.57 20.12
N ALA A 19 -1.22 -50.84 20.35
CA ALA A 19 -1.07 -51.52 21.62
C ALA A 19 0.00 -50.92 22.54
N GLY A 20 -0.18 -51.16 23.84
CA GLY A 20 0.49 -50.43 24.93
C GLY A 20 1.97 -50.69 25.13
N ILE A 21 2.60 -49.69 25.76
CA ILE A 21 3.84 -49.75 26.53
C ILE A 21 3.65 -48.78 27.72
N GLY A 22 4.13 -49.17 28.90
CA GLY A 22 3.74 -48.64 30.21
C GLY A 22 3.93 -47.14 30.47
N ALA A 23 3.04 -46.62 31.31
CA ALA A 23 3.07 -45.26 31.82
C ALA A 23 4.27 -45.05 32.76
N VAL A 24 5.16 -44.13 32.39
CA VAL A 24 6.02 -43.43 33.34
C VAL A 24 5.42 -42.06 33.55
N ALA A 25 4.81 -41.83 34.71
CA ALA A 25 4.36 -40.51 35.12
C ALA A 25 5.59 -39.67 35.49
N ILE A 26 5.95 -38.72 34.63
CA ILE A 26 6.88 -37.64 34.99
C ILE A 26 6.03 -36.54 35.65
N PRO A 27 6.31 -36.15 36.91
CA PRO A 27 5.63 -35.01 37.50
C PRO A 27 6.16 -33.74 36.84
N THR A 28 5.41 -33.15 35.91
CA THR A 28 5.67 -31.79 35.44
C THR A 28 5.21 -30.82 36.52
N ALA A 29 6.05 -30.59 37.51
CA ALA A 29 5.96 -29.39 38.34
C ALA A 29 6.22 -28.18 37.44
N ARG A 30 5.15 -27.50 37.00
CA ARG A 30 5.25 -26.19 36.38
C ARG A 30 5.67 -25.22 37.48
N ALA A 31 6.97 -25.02 37.64
CA ALA A 31 7.49 -23.91 38.42
C ALA A 31 6.94 -22.63 37.79
N THR A 32 6.06 -21.94 38.51
CA THR A 32 5.74 -20.54 38.24
C THR A 32 6.97 -19.73 38.63
N THR A 33 7.99 -19.72 37.77
CA THR A 33 9.03 -18.70 37.79
C THR A 33 8.32 -17.38 37.51
N THR A 34 8.30 -16.48 38.49
CA THR A 34 7.91 -15.08 38.27
C THR A 34 8.73 -14.57 37.09
N ALA A 35 8.05 -14.19 36.00
CA ALA A 35 8.72 -13.72 34.79
C ALA A 35 9.60 -12.50 35.14
N GLU A 36 10.83 -12.48 34.62
CA GLU A 36 11.79 -11.42 34.87
C GLU A 36 11.26 -10.08 34.35
N ALA A 37 11.47 -9.00 35.12
CA ALA A 37 11.16 -7.65 34.66
C ALA A 37 12.28 -7.20 33.72
N VAL A 38 11.94 -6.93 32.46
CA VAL A 38 12.90 -6.65 31.38
C VAL A 38 12.56 -5.31 30.72
N ALA A 39 13.58 -4.51 30.42
CA ALA A 39 13.39 -3.26 29.68
C ALA A 39 13.01 -3.54 28.21
N ILE A 40 12.22 -2.66 27.60
CA ILE A 40 11.80 -2.86 26.20
C ILE A 40 13.01 -2.87 25.25
N ALA A 41 14.02 -2.04 25.51
CA ALA A 41 15.28 -2.05 24.75
C ALA A 41 16.02 -3.39 24.81
N ASP A 42 15.97 -4.12 25.93
CA ASP A 42 16.57 -5.46 26.05
C ASP A 42 15.73 -6.53 25.34
N ILE A 43 14.40 -6.34 25.25
CA ILE A 43 13.52 -7.17 24.45
C ILE A 43 13.82 -6.99 22.96
N GLN A 44 13.98 -5.75 22.51
CA GLN A 44 14.31 -5.46 21.11
C GLN A 44 15.74 -5.90 20.76
N GLY A 45 16.72 -5.55 21.60
CA GLY A 45 18.14 -5.70 21.28
C GLY A 45 18.58 -4.79 20.13
N THR A 46 19.82 -4.98 19.67
CA THR A 46 20.45 -4.12 18.64
C THR A 46 20.41 -4.71 17.23
N GLY A 47 19.63 -5.78 17.02
CA GLY A 47 19.55 -6.52 15.76
C GLY A 47 18.11 -6.66 15.30
N THR A 48 17.91 -7.30 14.15
CA THR A 48 16.57 -7.51 13.56
C THR A 48 15.79 -8.67 14.18
N THR A 49 16.24 -9.20 15.31
CA THR A 49 15.63 -10.34 16.00
C THR A 49 15.96 -10.21 17.47
N SER A 50 14.94 -10.36 18.31
CA SER A 50 15.07 -10.27 19.75
C SER A 50 16.07 -11.30 20.31
N PRO A 51 16.98 -10.91 21.20
CA PRO A 51 17.79 -11.86 21.97
C PRO A 51 16.96 -12.69 22.97
N LEU A 52 15.71 -12.29 23.21
CA LEU A 52 14.79 -12.91 24.16
C LEU A 52 13.66 -13.70 23.47
N ALA A 53 13.71 -13.91 22.15
CA ALA A 53 12.72 -14.69 21.43
C ALA A 53 12.47 -16.08 22.07
N GLY A 54 11.21 -16.41 22.31
CA GLY A 54 10.76 -17.64 22.97
C GLY A 54 10.79 -17.59 24.51
N GLN A 55 11.24 -16.49 25.12
CA GLN A 55 11.25 -16.29 26.57
C GLN A 55 9.99 -15.55 27.03
N THR A 56 9.48 -15.90 28.22
CA THR A 56 8.41 -15.14 28.88
C THR A 56 9.02 -14.02 29.71
N VAL A 57 8.63 -12.78 29.42
CA VAL A 57 9.12 -11.57 30.09
C VAL A 57 7.95 -10.80 30.72
N THR A 58 8.25 -9.97 31.70
CA THR A 58 7.37 -8.90 32.17
C THR A 58 7.99 -7.55 31.81
N THR A 59 7.23 -6.65 31.19
CA THR A 59 7.71 -5.30 30.86
C THR A 59 6.62 -4.27 31.06
N SER A 60 6.98 -3.01 31.25
CA SER A 60 6.05 -1.92 31.52
C SER A 60 6.32 -0.74 30.60
N GLY A 61 5.28 -0.01 30.24
CA GLY A 61 5.41 1.20 29.43
C GLY A 61 4.10 1.96 29.30
N ILE A 62 4.10 2.94 28.40
CA ILE A 62 2.90 3.71 28.03
C ILE A 62 2.42 3.25 26.66
N VAL A 63 1.12 3.03 26.55
CA VAL A 63 0.49 2.68 25.28
C VAL A 63 0.55 3.90 24.34
N THR A 64 1.08 3.73 23.13
CA THR A 64 1.22 4.81 22.13
C THR A 64 0.23 4.68 20.97
N ALA A 65 -0.23 3.47 20.68
CA ALA A 65 -1.26 3.17 19.69
C ALA A 65 -1.99 1.88 20.07
N ALA A 66 -3.28 1.75 19.73
CA ALA A 66 -4.07 0.56 20.04
C ALA A 66 -5.01 0.20 18.89
N TYR A 67 -5.12 -1.11 18.60
CA TYR A 67 -5.86 -1.65 17.46
C TYR A 67 -6.87 -2.71 17.91
N PRO A 68 -8.01 -2.28 18.50
CA PRO A 68 -9.10 -3.20 18.87
C PRO A 68 -9.85 -3.78 17.67
N SER A 69 -9.67 -3.18 16.49
CA SER A 69 -10.21 -3.60 15.20
C SER A 69 -9.10 -3.58 14.14
N GLY A 70 -9.41 -3.88 12.88
CA GLY A 70 -8.41 -3.87 11.80
C GLY A 70 -7.56 -5.14 11.70
N GLY A 71 -7.57 -6.01 12.71
CA GLY A 71 -6.96 -7.33 12.64
C GLY A 71 -5.52 -7.42 13.16
N PHE A 72 -4.94 -6.33 13.66
CA PHE A 72 -3.68 -6.38 14.41
C PHE A 72 -3.88 -7.01 15.79
N PHE A 73 -5.02 -6.73 16.46
CA PHE A 73 -5.35 -7.26 17.78
C PHE A 73 -4.23 -7.05 18.81
N GLY A 74 -3.88 -5.79 19.04
CA GLY A 74 -2.82 -5.44 19.96
C GLY A 74 -2.62 -3.94 20.07
N PHE A 75 -1.51 -3.55 20.66
CA PHE A 75 -1.16 -2.15 20.91
C PHE A 75 0.36 -1.99 20.99
N TYR A 76 0.87 -0.79 20.71
CA TYR A 76 2.29 -0.47 20.91
C TYR A 76 2.50 0.05 22.32
N LEU A 77 3.57 -0.42 22.96
CA LEU A 77 4.01 -0.06 24.30
C LEU A 77 5.40 0.57 24.19
N GLN A 78 5.60 1.75 24.78
CA GLN A 78 6.90 2.44 24.76
C GLN A 78 7.36 2.81 26.17
N THR A 79 8.66 2.69 26.43
CA THR A 79 9.29 3.09 27.68
C THR A 79 9.10 4.60 27.93
N PRO A 80 8.66 5.04 29.13
CA PRO A 80 8.58 6.45 29.48
C PRO A 80 9.91 7.20 29.31
N GLY A 81 9.88 8.39 28.71
CA GLY A 81 11.06 9.27 28.62
C GLY A 81 12.03 8.98 27.49
N THR A 82 11.71 8.07 26.56
CA THR A 82 12.58 7.67 25.43
C THR A 82 12.25 8.36 24.11
N GLY A 83 11.36 9.35 24.17
CA GLY A 83 10.98 10.18 23.03
C GLY A 83 11.84 11.41 22.81
N GLY A 84 11.32 12.36 22.04
CA GLY A 84 11.94 13.66 21.83
C GLY A 84 13.01 13.67 20.73
N THR A 85 14.04 14.50 20.88
CA THR A 85 15.16 14.55 19.93
C THR A 85 16.18 13.49 20.28
N LEU A 86 16.41 12.54 19.37
CA LEU A 86 17.39 11.46 19.54
C LEU A 86 18.56 11.62 18.58
N ASP A 87 19.76 11.24 19.03
CA ASP A 87 20.89 11.03 18.14
C ASP A 87 20.82 9.61 17.55
N LEU A 88 20.25 9.51 16.35
CA LEU A 88 20.11 8.24 15.61
C LEU A 88 21.46 7.62 15.19
N GLY A 89 22.59 8.32 15.37
CA GLY A 89 23.91 7.74 15.19
C GLY A 89 24.34 6.87 16.38
N SER A 90 23.76 7.10 17.57
CA SER A 90 24.07 6.38 18.80
C SER A 90 22.89 5.57 19.37
N HIS A 91 21.68 5.77 18.85
CA HIS A 91 20.49 5.02 19.23
C HIS A 91 20.48 3.67 18.49
N ASP A 92 20.67 2.57 19.21
CA ASP A 92 20.94 1.25 18.63
C ASP A 92 19.89 0.17 18.95
N ALA A 93 18.97 0.42 19.88
CA ALA A 93 17.85 -0.46 20.20
C ALA A 93 16.55 0.35 20.37
N SER A 94 15.41 -0.23 19.97
CA SER A 94 14.12 0.44 20.14
C SER A 94 13.61 0.35 21.57
N ASP A 95 13.00 1.43 22.04
CA ASP A 95 12.32 1.51 23.34
C ASP A 95 10.82 1.21 23.26
N ALA A 96 10.35 0.68 22.14
CA ALA A 96 8.95 0.30 21.96
C ALA A 96 8.82 -1.14 21.45
N VAL A 97 7.69 -1.77 21.76
CA VAL A 97 7.35 -3.13 21.32
C VAL A 97 5.86 -3.24 21.04
N PHE A 98 5.49 -4.07 20.08
CA PHE A 98 4.08 -4.40 19.87
C PHE A 98 3.64 -5.49 20.83
N VAL A 99 2.55 -5.27 21.56
CA VAL A 99 1.92 -6.28 22.41
C VAL A 99 0.78 -6.91 21.64
N TYR A 100 0.95 -8.18 21.27
CA TYR A 100 -0.09 -8.94 20.59
C TYR A 100 -1.03 -9.60 21.60
N GLN A 101 -2.32 -9.29 21.48
CA GLN A 101 -3.39 -9.87 22.27
C GLN A 101 -4.37 -10.61 21.34
N PRO A 102 -4.23 -11.93 21.13
CA PRO A 102 -5.11 -12.67 20.24
C PRO A 102 -6.56 -12.54 20.68
N ARG A 103 -7.51 -12.62 19.74
CA ARG A 103 -8.95 -12.51 20.04
C ARG A 103 -9.44 -13.48 21.12
N SER A 104 -8.80 -14.65 21.25
CA SER A 104 -9.08 -15.63 22.31
C SER A 104 -8.72 -15.14 23.72
N ALA A 105 -7.79 -14.17 23.83
CA ALA A 105 -7.41 -13.52 25.07
C ALA A 105 -8.43 -12.44 25.52
N GLY A 106 -9.33 -12.00 24.63
CA GLY A 106 -10.32 -10.96 24.87
C GLY A 106 -10.23 -9.80 23.87
N ALA A 107 -11.02 -8.75 24.11
CA ALA A 107 -10.89 -7.50 23.36
C ALA A 107 -9.71 -6.68 23.87
N VAL A 108 -9.05 -5.92 22.99
CA VAL A 108 -8.07 -4.90 23.38
C VAL A 108 -8.85 -3.73 23.99
N THR A 109 -8.64 -3.46 25.28
CA THR A 109 -9.36 -2.40 26.02
C THR A 109 -8.49 -1.20 26.39
N VAL A 110 -7.16 -1.34 26.29
CA VAL A 110 -6.20 -0.27 26.55
C VAL A 110 -6.29 0.82 25.48
N LYS A 111 -5.87 2.02 25.83
CA LYS A 111 -5.90 3.21 24.98
C LYS A 111 -4.56 3.94 25.04
N PRO A 112 -4.21 4.71 23.99
CA PRO A 112 -3.06 5.60 24.05
C PRO A 112 -3.06 6.45 25.33
N GLY A 113 -1.94 6.49 26.03
CA GLY A 113 -1.77 7.17 27.33
C GLY A 113 -1.96 6.27 28.56
N ASP A 114 -2.48 5.05 28.43
CA ASP A 114 -2.52 4.10 29.55
C ASP A 114 -1.11 3.64 29.91
N ALA A 115 -0.78 3.62 31.19
CA ALA A 115 0.41 2.96 31.70
C ALA A 115 0.07 1.50 31.97
N VAL A 116 0.82 0.57 31.39
CA VAL A 116 0.53 -0.86 31.51
C VAL A 116 1.78 -1.69 31.77
N THR A 117 1.60 -2.76 32.55
CA THR A 117 2.55 -3.85 32.71
C THR A 117 2.02 -5.08 31.98
N VAL A 118 2.86 -5.68 31.14
CA VAL A 118 2.51 -6.85 30.32
C VAL A 118 3.43 -8.01 30.65
N THR A 119 2.85 -9.20 30.77
CA THR A 119 3.58 -10.46 30.88
C THR A 119 3.20 -11.37 29.72
N GLY A 120 4.18 -11.75 28.91
CA GLY A 120 3.96 -12.52 27.69
C GLY A 120 5.25 -13.13 27.14
N GLU A 121 5.10 -13.93 26.08
CA GLU A 121 6.23 -14.53 25.36
C GLU A 121 6.73 -13.58 24.28
N VAL A 122 8.04 -13.35 24.20
CA VAL A 122 8.65 -12.58 23.11
C VAL A 122 8.66 -13.43 21.83
N THR A 123 8.15 -12.90 20.74
CA THR A 123 8.01 -13.62 19.45
C THR A 123 8.36 -12.72 18.28
N GLU A 124 8.82 -13.31 17.18
CA GLU A 124 8.99 -12.62 15.90
C GLU A 124 7.77 -12.85 15.01
N TYR A 125 7.18 -11.79 14.48
CA TYR A 125 6.09 -11.92 13.52
C TYR A 125 6.15 -10.87 12.42
N ALA A 126 6.13 -11.32 11.17
CA ALA A 126 6.17 -10.47 9.97
C ALA A 126 7.33 -9.44 9.96
N GLY A 127 8.41 -9.77 10.68
CA GLY A 127 9.62 -8.95 10.82
C GLY A 127 9.64 -8.02 12.04
N LEU A 128 8.57 -7.97 12.83
CA LEU A 128 8.50 -7.25 14.10
C LEU A 128 8.84 -8.15 15.30
N THR A 129 9.51 -7.57 16.29
CA THR A 129 9.53 -8.11 17.65
C THR A 129 8.21 -7.77 18.37
N GLU A 130 7.54 -8.79 18.91
CA GLU A 130 6.26 -8.65 19.63
C GLU A 130 6.29 -9.37 20.99
N VAL A 131 5.50 -8.88 21.96
CA VAL A 131 5.18 -9.62 23.19
C VAL A 131 3.77 -10.22 23.06
N SER A 132 3.68 -11.54 22.95
CA SER A 132 2.43 -12.28 22.80
C SER A 132 1.81 -12.60 24.17
N VAL A 133 0.60 -12.08 24.39
CA VAL A 133 -0.12 -12.21 25.66
C VAL A 133 -1.40 -13.06 25.47
N PRO A 134 -1.38 -14.36 25.80
CA PRO A 134 -2.48 -15.28 25.47
C PRO A 134 -3.73 -15.10 26.32
N THR A 135 -3.67 -14.32 27.41
CA THR A 135 -4.79 -14.07 28.33
C THR A 135 -4.78 -12.63 28.81
N ALA A 136 -5.93 -11.96 28.88
CA ALA A 136 -6.03 -10.58 29.38
C ALA A 136 -5.44 -10.37 30.79
N ALA A 137 -5.36 -11.41 31.63
CA ALA A 137 -4.72 -11.34 32.95
C ALA A 137 -3.21 -11.03 32.89
N GLY A 138 -2.57 -11.20 31.73
CA GLY A 138 -1.19 -10.79 31.50
C GLY A 138 -1.03 -9.32 31.15
N ILE A 139 -2.11 -8.52 31.22
CA ILE A 139 -2.09 -7.07 30.99
C ILE A 139 -2.68 -6.40 32.23
N VAL A 140 -1.88 -5.61 32.92
CA VAL A 140 -2.28 -4.85 34.11
C VAL A 140 -2.18 -3.37 33.77
N THR A 141 -3.28 -2.62 33.96
CA THR A 141 -3.28 -1.17 33.80
C THR A 141 -2.89 -0.53 35.14
N ASP A 142 -1.77 0.19 35.13
CA ASP A 142 -1.14 0.79 36.31
C ASP A 142 -1.44 2.29 36.45
N GLY A 143 -2.26 2.84 35.55
CA GLY A 143 -2.67 4.24 35.54
C GLY A 143 -2.53 4.86 34.16
N THR A 144 -2.04 6.10 34.11
CA THR A 144 -1.85 6.85 32.87
C THR A 144 -0.48 7.52 32.87
N GLY A 145 0.06 7.77 31.68
CA GLY A 145 1.30 8.51 31.48
C GLY A 145 1.34 9.18 30.11
N THR A 146 2.47 9.82 29.82
CA THR A 146 2.68 10.56 28.57
C THR A 146 4.00 10.17 27.94
N ILE A 147 4.03 10.15 26.61
CA ILE A 147 5.22 9.90 25.79
C ILE A 147 5.35 11.07 24.82
N GLU A 148 6.53 11.67 24.77
CA GLU A 148 6.88 12.55 23.67
C GLU A 148 7.19 11.71 22.43
N PRO A 149 6.73 12.07 21.22
CA PRO A 149 7.14 11.36 20.01
C PRO A 149 8.63 11.61 19.72
N VAL A 150 9.29 10.67 19.07
CA VAL A 150 10.59 10.91 18.44
C VAL A 150 10.40 11.91 17.30
N VAL A 151 11.12 13.02 17.34
CA VAL A 151 11.02 14.09 16.34
C VAL A 151 12.25 14.03 15.43
N SER A 152 12.07 13.54 14.20
CA SER A 152 13.15 13.44 13.22
C SER A 152 12.63 13.43 11.79
N GLN A 153 13.50 13.75 10.83
CA GLN A 153 13.29 13.34 9.44
C GLN A 153 13.30 11.81 9.33
N TRP A 154 12.75 11.28 8.23
CA TRP A 154 12.79 9.85 7.95
C TRP A 154 14.23 9.30 8.01
N PRO A 155 14.51 8.24 8.79
CA PRO A 155 15.85 7.71 8.90
C PRO A 155 16.33 7.11 7.57
N ALA A 156 17.56 7.45 7.17
CA ALA A 156 18.06 7.09 5.83
C ALA A 156 18.50 5.63 5.71
N THR A 157 18.85 4.98 6.82
CA THR A 157 19.39 3.61 6.86
C THR A 157 18.46 2.66 7.58
N ASP A 158 18.49 1.39 7.19
CA ASP A 158 17.66 0.35 7.80
C ASP A 158 17.99 0.15 9.28
N ALA A 159 19.27 0.17 9.66
CA ALA A 159 19.68 0.09 11.07
C ALA A 159 19.06 1.20 11.94
N GLN A 160 18.98 2.43 11.43
CA GLN A 160 18.34 3.53 12.16
C GLN A 160 16.82 3.34 12.24
N LYS A 161 16.18 2.79 11.21
CA LYS A 161 14.74 2.50 11.22
C LYS A 161 14.44 1.36 12.20
N GLU A 162 15.27 0.32 12.26
CA GLU A 162 15.18 -0.76 13.25
C GLU A 162 15.32 -0.21 14.68
N SER A 163 16.27 0.70 14.92
CA SER A 163 16.43 1.33 16.24
C SER A 163 15.19 2.10 16.70
N LEU A 164 14.23 2.39 15.81
CA LEU A 164 12.99 3.09 16.14
C LEU A 164 11.74 2.18 15.96
N GLU A 165 11.91 0.87 15.79
CA GLU A 165 10.80 -0.06 15.54
C GLU A 165 9.76 -0.01 16.66
N GLY A 166 8.52 0.33 16.31
CA GLY A 166 7.38 0.44 17.22
C GLY A 166 7.29 1.77 17.98
N MET A 167 8.27 2.67 17.84
CA MET A 167 8.28 3.93 18.58
C MET A 167 7.29 4.94 18.00
N LEU A 168 6.72 5.76 18.89
CA LEU A 168 5.92 6.91 18.52
C LEU A 168 6.82 7.95 17.84
N PHE A 169 6.47 8.34 16.62
CA PHE A 169 7.29 9.11 15.70
C PHE A 169 6.50 10.30 15.14
N ALA A 170 7.12 11.46 15.12
CA ALA A 170 6.60 12.69 14.53
C ALA A 170 7.48 13.09 13.33
N PRO A 171 7.12 12.66 12.10
CA PRO A 171 7.91 12.93 10.90
C PRO A 171 8.17 14.42 10.68
N GLN A 172 9.40 14.78 10.34
CA GLN A 172 9.81 16.15 10.04
C GLN A 172 10.26 16.32 8.58
N GLY A 173 10.25 17.57 8.13
CA GLY A 173 10.63 17.97 6.77
C GLY A 173 9.54 17.69 5.73
N ASP A 174 9.82 18.06 4.49
CA ASP A 174 8.88 17.85 3.40
C ASP A 174 8.66 16.36 3.16
N ILE A 175 7.42 15.95 2.96
CA ILE A 175 7.03 14.60 2.59
C ILE A 175 6.03 14.70 1.44
N THR A 176 6.22 13.87 0.41
CA THR A 176 5.42 13.89 -0.81
C THR A 176 4.78 12.53 -1.08
N VAL A 177 3.51 12.51 -1.48
CA VAL A 177 2.84 11.30 -1.95
C VAL A 177 3.52 10.82 -3.22
N SER A 178 4.06 9.62 -3.20
CA SER A 178 4.80 9.03 -4.31
C SER A 178 4.01 8.00 -5.11
N ASN A 179 3.11 7.26 -4.48
CA ASN A 179 2.25 6.30 -5.17
C ASN A 179 0.98 6.00 -4.35
N THR A 180 -0.09 5.59 -5.04
CA THR A 180 -1.39 5.23 -4.45
C THR A 180 -1.79 3.78 -4.77
N TYR A 181 -0.86 3.00 -5.33
CA TYR A 181 -1.15 1.65 -5.85
C TYR A 181 -1.58 0.66 -4.75
N GLY A 182 -1.06 0.82 -3.53
CA GLY A 182 -1.38 -0.04 -2.40
C GLY A 182 -2.77 0.19 -1.80
N VAL A 183 -3.40 1.34 -2.05
CA VAL A 183 -4.60 1.81 -1.35
C VAL A 183 -5.76 0.83 -1.49
N GLU A 184 -6.05 0.36 -2.70
CA GLU A 184 -7.22 -0.50 -2.96
C GLU A 184 -7.10 -1.93 -2.41
N ASN A 185 -5.87 -2.40 -2.15
CA ASN A 185 -5.61 -3.77 -1.72
C ASN A 185 -5.28 -3.85 -0.23
N PHE A 186 -4.54 -2.86 0.27
CA PHE A 186 -3.89 -2.87 1.57
C PHE A 186 -4.11 -1.58 2.38
N GLY A 187 -4.74 -0.55 1.81
CA GLY A 187 -4.85 0.75 2.47
C GLY A 187 -3.51 1.48 2.59
N GLU A 188 -2.53 1.12 1.76
CA GLU A 188 -1.17 1.67 1.83
C GLU A 188 -0.96 2.79 0.80
N LEU A 189 -0.43 3.93 1.25
CA LEU A 189 0.14 4.98 0.43
C LEU A 189 1.67 4.85 0.42
N GLY A 190 2.30 5.02 -0.74
CA GLY A 190 3.74 5.21 -0.80
C GLY A 190 4.07 6.70 -0.75
N LEU A 191 4.92 7.10 0.19
CA LEU A 191 5.42 8.46 0.34
C LEU A 191 6.93 8.51 0.09
N ALA A 192 7.44 9.72 -0.08
CA ALA A 192 8.87 10.01 -0.18
C ALA A 192 9.21 11.16 0.77
N GLN A 193 10.28 11.02 1.54
CA GLN A 193 10.92 12.15 2.18
C GLN A 193 11.45 13.10 1.11
N GLY A 194 11.11 14.39 1.22
CA GLY A 194 11.41 15.47 0.29
C GLY A 194 10.17 16.02 -0.41
N ASP A 195 10.42 17.00 -1.29
CA ASP A 195 9.43 17.78 -2.06
C ASP A 195 9.01 17.13 -3.39
N ARG A 196 9.46 15.89 -3.64
CA ARG A 196 9.22 15.18 -4.91
C ARG A 196 8.93 13.69 -4.69
N PRO A 197 8.07 13.08 -5.53
CA PRO A 197 7.89 11.63 -5.57
C PRO A 197 9.19 10.87 -5.80
N LEU A 198 9.19 9.57 -5.45
CA LEU A 198 10.17 8.61 -5.94
C LEU A 198 10.06 8.51 -7.47
N ILE A 199 11.19 8.47 -8.15
CA ILE A 199 11.25 8.41 -9.62
C ILE A 199 11.67 7.02 -10.08
N GLN A 200 11.19 6.56 -11.22
CA GLN A 200 11.66 5.28 -11.75
C GLN A 200 13.13 5.43 -12.19
N PRO A 201 14.06 4.54 -11.78
CA PRO A 201 15.48 4.71 -12.09
C PRO A 201 15.77 4.93 -13.59
N THR A 202 15.02 4.26 -14.45
CA THR A 202 15.20 4.34 -15.90
C THR A 202 14.59 5.59 -16.56
N GLU A 203 13.90 6.43 -15.81
CA GLU A 203 13.42 7.74 -16.30
C GLU A 203 14.56 8.74 -16.44
N VAL A 204 15.60 8.61 -15.61
CA VAL A 204 16.72 9.57 -15.53
C VAL A 204 18.08 8.95 -15.83
N ALA A 205 18.18 7.62 -15.84
CA ALA A 205 19.42 6.89 -16.10
C ALA A 205 19.22 5.68 -17.02
N ARG A 206 20.31 5.15 -17.59
CA ARG A 206 20.23 3.95 -18.44
C ARG A 206 19.99 2.70 -17.60
N PRO A 207 19.17 1.73 -18.06
CA PRO A 207 19.02 0.47 -17.37
C PRO A 207 20.38 -0.22 -17.14
N GLY A 208 20.63 -0.67 -15.91
CA GLY A 208 21.86 -1.35 -15.52
C GLY A 208 23.09 -0.47 -15.31
N SER A 209 22.95 0.87 -15.37
CA SER A 209 24.07 1.79 -15.10
C SER A 209 24.23 2.09 -13.60
N ALA A 210 25.41 2.60 -13.22
CA ALA A 210 25.67 3.03 -11.84
C ALA A 210 24.74 4.18 -11.41
N GLU A 211 24.37 5.06 -12.34
CA GLU A 211 23.43 6.15 -12.08
C GLU A 211 22.01 5.63 -11.79
N ALA A 212 21.56 4.58 -12.50
CA ALA A 212 20.27 3.95 -12.21
C ALA A 212 20.30 3.26 -10.84
N ALA A 213 21.41 2.63 -10.47
CA ALA A 213 21.59 2.06 -9.13
C ALA A 213 21.58 3.14 -8.03
N ALA A 214 22.20 4.30 -8.28
CA ALA A 214 22.18 5.43 -7.36
C ALA A 214 20.76 5.98 -7.13
N VAL A 215 19.93 6.06 -8.18
CA VAL A 215 18.51 6.46 -8.04
C VAL A 215 17.71 5.43 -7.25
N ALA A 216 17.97 4.13 -7.46
CA ALA A 216 17.33 3.08 -6.67
C ALA A 216 17.71 3.17 -5.18
N ALA A 217 18.98 3.45 -4.88
CA ALA A 217 19.45 3.66 -3.51
C ALA A 217 18.84 4.93 -2.87
N ASP A 218 18.76 6.05 -3.59
CA ASP A 218 18.06 7.27 -3.14
C ASP A 218 16.58 6.99 -2.83
N ASN A 219 15.91 6.24 -3.71
CA ASN A 219 14.52 5.87 -3.47
C ASN A 219 14.33 4.97 -2.25
N ALA A 220 15.24 4.01 -2.02
CA ALA A 220 15.20 3.14 -0.85
C ALA A 220 15.45 3.92 0.46
N ALA A 221 16.33 4.93 0.43
CA ALA A 221 16.60 5.78 1.58
C ALA A 221 15.43 6.71 1.92
N ARG A 222 14.72 7.25 0.91
CA ARG A 222 13.63 8.24 1.11
C ARG A 222 12.23 7.64 1.10
N GLY A 223 12.08 6.37 0.71
CA GLY A 223 10.77 5.72 0.58
C GLY A 223 10.14 5.41 1.94
N ILE A 224 8.84 5.70 2.05
CA ILE A 224 8.02 5.48 3.24
C ILE A 224 6.73 4.80 2.80
N VAL A 225 6.25 3.81 3.55
CA VAL A 225 4.87 3.31 3.40
C VAL A 225 4.02 3.92 4.51
N LEU A 226 2.94 4.62 4.19
CA LEU A 226 1.92 5.02 5.14
C LEU A 226 0.77 4.02 5.06
N ASP A 227 0.52 3.32 6.16
CA ASP A 227 -0.47 2.26 6.27
C ASP A 227 -1.79 2.79 6.87
N ASP A 228 -2.83 1.96 6.91
CA ASP A 228 -4.15 2.31 7.44
C ASP A 228 -4.41 1.80 8.87
N GLY A 229 -3.41 1.20 9.51
CA GLY A 229 -3.55 0.64 10.86
C GLY A 229 -4.28 -0.70 10.92
N SER A 230 -4.36 -1.45 9.82
CA SER A 230 -5.09 -2.72 9.77
C SER A 230 -4.42 -3.77 8.88
N SER A 231 -4.40 -5.03 9.34
CA SER A 231 -3.94 -6.19 8.56
C SER A 231 -5.01 -6.78 7.63
N THR A 232 -6.23 -6.25 7.66
CA THR A 232 -7.36 -6.79 6.89
C THR A 232 -7.29 -6.35 5.43
N THR A 233 -7.20 -7.32 4.52
CA THR A 233 -7.23 -7.08 3.07
C THR A 233 -8.48 -6.34 2.62
N LEU A 234 -8.32 -5.40 1.69
CA LEU A 234 -9.41 -4.68 1.03
C LEU A 234 -9.88 -5.38 -0.26
N ARG A 235 -9.33 -6.56 -0.56
CA ARG A 235 -9.79 -7.37 -1.70
C ARG A 235 -11.19 -7.93 -1.46
N PRO A 236 -12.09 -7.88 -2.46
CA PRO A 236 -13.42 -8.46 -2.35
C PRO A 236 -13.40 -9.97 -2.05
N PRO A 237 -14.41 -10.48 -1.32
CA PRO A 237 -15.48 -9.73 -0.68
C PRO A 237 -15.00 -9.06 0.62
N THR A 238 -15.18 -7.75 0.74
CA THR A 238 -14.91 -7.00 1.97
C THR A 238 -16.03 -5.97 2.18
N SER A 239 -16.44 -5.77 3.44
CA SER A 239 -17.37 -4.69 3.85
C SER A 239 -16.62 -3.45 4.33
N ARG A 240 -15.29 -3.50 4.37
CA ARG A 240 -14.45 -2.43 4.87
C ARG A 240 -14.42 -1.29 3.85
N THR A 241 -14.52 -0.06 4.35
CA THR A 241 -14.40 1.12 3.50
C THR A 241 -12.92 1.40 3.22
N ILE A 242 -12.60 1.82 2.00
CA ILE A 242 -11.23 2.04 1.56
C ILE A 242 -10.76 3.41 2.12
N PRO A 243 -9.68 3.47 2.93
CA PRO A 243 -9.12 4.73 3.40
C PRO A 243 -8.40 5.47 2.29
N TYR A 244 -8.05 6.73 2.50
CA TYR A 244 -7.28 7.56 1.56
C TYR A 244 -7.93 7.78 0.18
N VAL A 245 -9.24 7.53 0.07
CA VAL A 245 -10.04 7.78 -1.13
C VAL A 245 -11.16 8.76 -0.80
N SER A 246 -11.10 9.96 -1.37
CA SER A 246 -12.14 10.97 -1.21
C SER A 246 -12.27 11.84 -2.46
N ASN A 247 -13.49 12.25 -2.78
CA ASN A 247 -13.76 13.22 -3.85
C ASN A 247 -13.53 14.67 -3.41
N THR A 248 -13.57 14.94 -2.10
CA THR A 248 -13.43 16.30 -1.54
C THR A 248 -12.04 16.53 -0.95
N SER A 249 -11.33 15.47 -0.59
CA SER A 249 -9.96 15.50 -0.06
C SER A 249 -9.11 14.45 -0.79
N PRO A 250 -8.85 14.64 -2.08
CA PRO A 250 -8.25 13.61 -2.92
C PRO A 250 -6.76 13.46 -2.64
N VAL A 251 -6.31 12.22 -2.43
CA VAL A 251 -4.89 11.91 -2.32
C VAL A 251 -4.33 11.66 -3.72
N VAL A 252 -3.37 12.49 -4.14
CA VAL A 252 -2.78 12.47 -5.49
C VAL A 252 -1.27 12.40 -5.43
N VAL A 253 -0.65 11.71 -6.39
CA VAL A 253 0.82 11.67 -6.50
C VAL A 253 1.37 13.08 -6.72
N GLY A 254 2.41 13.43 -5.98
CA GLY A 254 2.99 14.78 -5.95
C GLY A 254 2.40 15.69 -4.86
N ALA A 255 1.32 15.29 -4.20
CA ALA A 255 0.78 16.03 -3.05
C ALA A 255 1.77 16.10 -1.89
N SER A 256 1.88 17.25 -1.25
CA SER A 256 2.52 17.38 0.07
C SER A 256 1.71 16.64 1.13
N VAL A 257 2.38 16.12 2.16
CA VAL A 257 1.79 15.45 3.31
C VAL A 257 2.03 16.29 4.55
N ASP A 258 0.97 16.57 5.30
CA ASP A 258 1.04 17.26 6.60
C ASP A 258 0.43 16.38 7.69
N PHE A 259 1.27 15.82 8.57
CA PHE A 259 0.82 14.91 9.61
C PHE A 259 0.09 15.67 10.72
N ARG A 260 -1.14 15.25 11.03
CA ARG A 260 -1.99 15.86 12.08
C ARG A 260 -1.52 15.52 13.50
N GLY A 261 -0.65 14.53 13.62
CA GLY A 261 -0.13 14.04 14.87
C GLY A 261 0.90 12.94 14.66
N PRO A 262 1.48 12.43 15.75
CA PRO A 262 2.46 11.37 15.65
C PRO A 262 1.82 10.05 15.20
N VAL A 263 2.66 9.21 14.60
CA VAL A 263 2.37 7.89 14.05
C VAL A 263 3.37 6.89 14.63
N ILE A 264 3.19 5.60 14.41
CA ILE A 264 4.16 4.59 14.85
C ILE A 264 5.09 4.25 13.68
N LEU A 265 6.40 4.40 13.88
CA LEU A 265 7.37 3.84 12.94
C LEU A 265 7.41 2.34 13.21
N SER A 266 7.07 1.54 12.20
CA SER A 266 6.94 0.08 12.35
C SER A 266 7.62 -0.60 11.17
N GLN A 267 8.08 -1.82 11.38
CA GLN A 267 8.47 -2.70 10.30
C GLN A 267 7.27 -3.55 9.87
N GLY A 268 7.22 -3.89 8.59
CA GLY A 268 6.39 -4.99 8.13
C GLY A 268 6.93 -5.45 6.80
N GLY A 269 6.79 -6.70 6.43
CA GLY A 269 7.12 -7.10 5.08
C GLY A 269 6.71 -8.50 4.77
N SER A 270 7.30 -8.98 3.69
CA SER A 270 7.81 -10.35 3.76
C SER A 270 9.08 -10.33 4.60
N PRO A 271 9.40 -11.37 5.38
CA PRO A 271 10.73 -11.54 5.97
C PRO A 271 11.88 -11.44 4.95
N SER A 272 11.61 -11.71 3.67
CA SER A 272 12.57 -11.58 2.57
C SER A 272 12.63 -10.20 1.92
N ALA A 273 11.75 -9.27 2.29
CA ALA A 273 11.67 -7.91 1.79
C ALA A 273 10.94 -7.03 2.82
N PRO A 274 11.62 -6.69 3.94
CA PRO A 274 11.06 -5.80 4.95
C PRO A 274 10.79 -4.42 4.36
N THR A 275 9.71 -3.81 4.81
CA THR A 275 9.30 -2.45 4.46
C THR A 275 9.01 -1.68 5.74
N TYR A 276 9.79 -0.64 6.01
CA TYR A 276 9.47 0.27 7.09
C TYR A 276 8.30 1.15 6.68
N ARG A 277 7.41 1.36 7.65
CA ARG A 277 6.13 1.99 7.45
C ARG A 277 5.76 2.86 8.64
N LEU A 278 4.81 3.75 8.40
CA LEU A 278 4.16 4.57 9.40
C LEU A 278 2.77 4.01 9.60
N GLN A 279 2.48 3.52 10.81
CA GLN A 279 1.14 3.11 11.22
C GLN A 279 0.44 4.28 11.92
N PRO A 280 -0.80 4.62 11.53
CA PRO A 280 -1.66 5.48 12.34
C PRO A 280 -1.79 4.94 13.77
N THR A 281 -2.00 5.81 14.76
CA THR A 281 -2.24 5.38 16.15
C THR A 281 -3.61 4.72 16.37
N GLN A 282 -4.49 4.83 15.37
CA GLN A 282 -5.82 4.22 15.28
C GLN A 282 -6.13 3.88 13.82
N VAL A 283 -7.00 2.89 13.58
CA VAL A 283 -7.37 2.47 12.21
C VAL A 283 -7.95 3.62 11.39
N ALA A 284 -7.35 3.91 10.24
CA ALA A 284 -7.88 4.86 9.27
C ALA A 284 -9.11 4.26 8.55
N THR A 285 -10.10 5.11 8.31
CA THR A 285 -11.36 4.75 7.64
C THR A 285 -11.54 5.55 6.35
N ALA A 286 -12.66 5.36 5.64
CA ALA A 286 -12.99 6.21 4.51
C ALA A 286 -13.31 7.67 4.88
N ASP A 287 -13.51 8.00 6.15
CA ASP A 287 -13.66 9.38 6.58
C ASP A 287 -12.28 10.07 6.65
N PRO A 288 -12.03 11.13 5.87
CA PRO A 288 -10.78 11.89 5.94
C PRO A 288 -10.46 12.46 7.32
N ALA A 289 -11.44 12.63 8.21
CA ALA A 289 -11.19 13.04 9.59
C ALA A 289 -10.39 11.99 10.39
N SER A 290 -10.45 10.71 9.99
CA SER A 290 -9.72 9.61 10.64
C SER A 290 -8.29 9.42 10.12
N TRP A 291 -7.90 10.12 9.05
CA TRP A 291 -6.56 9.96 8.47
C TRP A 291 -5.49 10.62 9.36
N PRO A 292 -4.28 10.06 9.43
CA PRO A 292 -3.18 10.60 10.25
C PRO A 292 -2.58 11.88 9.66
N ALA A 293 -2.92 12.24 8.42
CA ALA A 293 -2.35 13.35 7.70
C ALA A 293 -3.39 14.02 6.78
N ASP A 294 -3.17 15.30 6.53
CA ASP A 294 -3.75 16.06 5.44
C ASP A 294 -2.86 15.95 4.19
N PHE A 295 -3.49 15.99 3.02
CA PHE A 295 -2.82 15.86 1.73
C PHE A 295 -3.14 17.07 0.87
N GLY A 296 -2.11 17.70 0.32
CA GLY A 296 -2.28 18.78 -0.65
C GLY A 296 -2.97 18.31 -1.94
N ASP A 297 -3.50 19.24 -2.74
CA ASP A 297 -3.96 18.95 -4.09
C ASP A 297 -3.09 19.72 -5.09
N VAL A 298 -2.32 18.99 -5.88
CA VAL A 298 -1.48 19.57 -6.95
C VAL A 298 -2.23 19.72 -8.28
N ARG A 299 -3.50 19.32 -8.33
CA ARG A 299 -4.32 19.47 -9.54
C ARG A 299 -4.85 20.89 -9.61
N SER A 300 -4.86 21.43 -10.82
CA SER A 300 -5.62 22.64 -11.13
C SER A 300 -7.11 22.31 -11.33
N ASP A 301 -8.01 23.14 -10.80
CA ASP A 301 -9.47 23.01 -10.99
C ASP A 301 -9.89 22.93 -12.45
N ALA A 302 -9.16 23.64 -13.31
CA ALA A 302 -9.32 23.61 -14.75
C ALA A 302 -7.97 23.82 -15.45
N PRO A 303 -7.82 23.34 -16.69
CA PRO A 303 -6.67 23.66 -17.51
C PRO A 303 -6.48 25.17 -17.69
N ASP A 304 -5.24 25.66 -17.69
CA ASP A 304 -4.93 27.07 -17.90
C ASP A 304 -5.30 27.51 -19.33
N GLU A 305 -6.43 28.19 -19.49
CA GLU A 305 -6.93 28.67 -20.78
C GLU A 305 -5.93 29.58 -21.50
N ARG A 306 -5.06 30.30 -20.76
CA ARG A 306 -4.02 31.16 -21.34
C ARG A 306 -2.94 30.36 -22.08
N LYS A 307 -2.77 29.08 -21.73
CA LYS A 307 -1.86 28.15 -22.42
C LYS A 307 -2.53 27.44 -23.59
N ILE A 308 -3.85 27.25 -23.55
CA ILE A 308 -4.62 26.52 -24.58
C ILE A 308 -4.92 27.38 -25.81
N GLY A 309 -5.14 28.69 -25.63
CA GLY A 309 -5.54 29.60 -26.72
C GLY A 309 -4.39 30.19 -27.56
N ARG A 310 -3.12 29.91 -27.24
CA ARG A 310 -1.98 30.41 -28.02
C ARG A 310 -1.72 29.53 -29.24
N ARG A 311 -1.20 30.12 -30.33
CA ARG A 311 -0.53 29.34 -31.38
C ARG A 311 0.68 28.67 -30.73
N ALA A 312 0.54 27.41 -30.34
CA ALA A 312 1.66 26.55 -30.00
C ALA A 312 2.24 25.99 -31.30
N ASP A 313 3.57 25.92 -31.41
CA ASP A 313 4.24 25.29 -32.56
C ASP A 313 3.93 23.78 -32.63
N VAL A 314 3.64 23.16 -31.48
CA VAL A 314 3.20 21.76 -31.34
C VAL A 314 2.13 21.67 -30.24
N LYS A 315 1.01 21.00 -30.53
CA LYS A 315 0.01 20.61 -29.53
C LYS A 315 -0.01 19.10 -29.35
N ILE A 316 0.25 18.63 -28.15
CA ILE A 316 0.30 17.20 -27.80
C ILE A 316 -0.87 16.90 -26.87
N ALA A 317 -1.65 15.86 -27.18
CA ALA A 317 -2.61 15.26 -26.26
C ALA A 317 -2.24 13.80 -26.03
N SER A 318 -2.12 13.42 -24.76
CA SER A 318 -2.00 12.01 -24.36
C SER A 318 -3.25 11.57 -23.63
N PHE A 319 -3.62 10.31 -23.85
CA PHE A 319 -4.71 9.65 -23.15
C PHE A 319 -4.18 8.37 -22.52
N ASN A 320 -4.41 8.21 -21.22
CA ASN A 320 -4.26 6.92 -20.58
C ASN A 320 -5.42 6.03 -21.03
N VAL A 321 -5.09 4.96 -21.76
CA VAL A 321 -6.06 3.99 -22.28
C VAL A 321 -5.92 2.61 -21.63
N LEU A 322 -5.34 2.55 -20.42
CA LEU A 322 -5.40 1.38 -19.55
C LEU A 322 -6.87 1.10 -19.26
N ASN A 323 -7.47 0.16 -20.02
CA ASN A 323 -8.89 -0.24 -20.08
C ASN A 323 -9.67 0.20 -21.33
N TYR A 324 -9.02 0.50 -22.45
CA TYR A 324 -9.72 0.53 -23.75
C TYR A 324 -10.05 -0.91 -24.19
N PHE A 325 -11.20 -1.40 -23.72
CA PHE A 325 -11.78 -2.64 -24.19
C PHE A 325 -12.69 -2.36 -25.37
N THR A 326 -12.54 -3.16 -26.41
CA THR A 326 -13.41 -3.06 -27.57
C THR A 326 -14.72 -3.87 -27.37
N THR A 327 -14.88 -4.67 -26.29
CA THR A 327 -16.13 -5.39 -25.91
C THR A 327 -16.25 -5.43 -24.39
N LEU A 328 -17.48 -5.37 -23.88
CA LEU A 328 -17.80 -5.65 -22.48
C LEU A 328 -18.15 -7.13 -22.28
N GLY A 329 -18.14 -7.58 -21.02
CA GLY A 329 -18.46 -8.95 -20.64
C GLY A 329 -19.95 -9.17 -20.35
N ASP A 330 -20.85 -8.33 -20.88
CA ASP A 330 -22.26 -8.32 -20.49
C ASP A 330 -23.17 -9.05 -21.50
N ALA A 331 -24.22 -9.69 -21.00
CA ALA A 331 -25.16 -10.51 -21.76
C ALA A 331 -25.99 -9.72 -22.79
N ASP A 332 -26.14 -8.40 -22.59
CA ASP A 332 -26.93 -7.52 -23.44
C ASP A 332 -26.11 -6.84 -24.57
N ASP A 333 -24.78 -7.01 -24.60
CA ASP A 333 -23.88 -6.51 -25.65
C ASP A 333 -23.47 -7.65 -26.60
N ASP A 334 -24.39 -7.96 -27.52
CA ASP A 334 -24.30 -8.72 -28.79
C ASP A 334 -23.41 -9.98 -28.95
N ASN A 335 -22.68 -10.45 -27.94
CA ASN A 335 -21.76 -11.61 -28.05
C ASN A 335 -21.42 -12.32 -26.73
N VAL A 336 -22.08 -12.02 -25.61
CA VAL A 336 -21.87 -12.72 -24.32
C VAL A 336 -23.16 -13.43 -23.86
N GLY A 337 -23.82 -14.12 -24.77
CA GLY A 337 -24.86 -15.13 -24.47
C GLY A 337 -24.67 -16.46 -25.22
N ASP A 338 -23.68 -16.54 -26.12
CA ASP A 338 -23.82 -17.40 -27.31
C ASP A 338 -22.88 -18.62 -27.31
N GLY A 339 -22.07 -18.83 -26.25
CA GLY A 339 -21.04 -19.87 -26.30
C GLY A 339 -20.22 -20.16 -25.04
N GLY A 340 -20.72 -19.87 -23.84
CA GLY A 340 -20.05 -20.26 -22.59
C GLY A 340 -19.05 -19.25 -22.00
N CYS A 341 -19.02 -18.02 -22.49
CA CYS A 341 -18.27 -16.91 -21.87
C CYS A 341 -18.76 -16.64 -20.43
N THR A 342 -17.83 -16.33 -19.52
CA THR A 342 -18.11 -15.86 -18.16
C THR A 342 -17.47 -14.50 -17.93
N ALA A 343 -18.15 -13.61 -17.20
CA ALA A 343 -17.69 -12.25 -16.95
C ALA A 343 -17.03 -12.09 -15.58
N TYR A 344 -16.11 -11.11 -15.46
CA TYR A 344 -15.89 -10.43 -14.20
C TYR A 344 -17.08 -9.52 -13.92
N LYS A 345 -17.59 -9.59 -12.70
CA LYS A 345 -18.72 -8.77 -12.25
C LYS A 345 -18.21 -7.61 -11.42
N ASP A 346 -18.81 -6.44 -11.62
CA ASP A 346 -18.59 -5.30 -10.75
C ASP A 346 -19.37 -5.44 -9.43
N ARG A 347 -19.35 -4.38 -8.60
CA ARG A 347 -20.05 -4.39 -7.30
C ARG A 347 -21.57 -4.47 -7.41
N ALA A 348 -22.15 -4.05 -8.53
CA ALA A 348 -23.59 -4.11 -8.80
C ALA A 348 -24.00 -5.47 -9.37
N GLY A 349 -23.02 -6.28 -9.79
CA GLY A 349 -23.23 -7.58 -10.40
C GLY A 349 -23.12 -7.57 -11.93
N ASP A 350 -22.77 -6.41 -12.51
CA ASP A 350 -22.76 -6.17 -13.96
C ASP A 350 -21.46 -6.68 -14.59
N GLY A 351 -21.56 -7.32 -15.76
CA GLY A 351 -20.42 -7.93 -16.45
C GLY A 351 -19.51 -6.91 -17.13
N ASN A 352 -18.31 -6.69 -16.62
CA ASN A 352 -17.41 -5.64 -17.15
C ASN A 352 -16.40 -6.14 -18.19
N SER A 353 -15.93 -7.39 -18.07
CA SER A 353 -14.88 -7.96 -18.93
C SER A 353 -14.95 -9.48 -18.94
N VAL A 354 -14.44 -10.12 -19.99
CA VAL A 354 -14.44 -11.59 -20.10
C VAL A 354 -13.42 -12.19 -19.14
N ARG A 355 -13.89 -13.06 -18.24
CA ARG A 355 -13.10 -13.81 -17.27
C ARG A 355 -12.60 -15.15 -17.84
N ALA A 356 -13.48 -15.92 -18.46
CA ALA A 356 -13.17 -17.25 -19.02
C ALA A 356 -14.23 -17.70 -20.03
N GLY A 357 -14.01 -18.85 -20.67
CA GLY A 357 -15.04 -19.54 -21.46
C GLY A 357 -15.16 -19.11 -22.92
N CYS A 358 -14.42 -18.07 -23.35
CA CYS A 358 -14.28 -17.71 -24.76
C CYS A 358 -13.05 -16.82 -25.02
N ASP A 359 -12.59 -16.82 -26.28
CA ASP A 359 -11.45 -16.05 -26.77
C ASP A 359 -11.83 -14.63 -27.26
N GLN A 360 -12.95 -14.09 -26.79
CA GLN A 360 -13.41 -12.75 -27.16
C GLN A 360 -12.48 -11.68 -26.58
N ARG A 361 -11.97 -10.80 -27.46
CA ARG A 361 -11.44 -9.47 -27.11
C ARG A 361 -11.86 -8.47 -28.19
N GLY A 362 -13.05 -7.93 -28.06
CA GLY A 362 -13.32 -6.55 -28.38
C GLY A 362 -13.46 -6.09 -29.85
N ARG A 363 -14.64 -5.50 -30.11
CA ARG A 363 -15.25 -4.79 -31.25
C ARG A 363 -14.92 -5.29 -32.65
N LEU A 364 -15.89 -5.98 -33.22
CA LEU A 364 -16.37 -5.66 -34.57
C LEU A 364 -17.88 -5.91 -34.66
N GLY A 365 -18.66 -4.84 -34.85
CA GLY A 365 -20.08 -4.93 -35.16
C GLY A 365 -20.52 -3.73 -36.01
N THR A 366 -20.77 -3.96 -37.29
CA THR A 366 -21.32 -2.98 -38.23
C THR A 366 -22.84 -2.96 -38.08
N GLY A 367 -23.38 -2.16 -37.15
CA GLY A 367 -24.83 -2.03 -37.04
C GLY A 367 -25.32 -1.30 -35.80
N ARG A 368 -25.58 0.01 -35.95
CA ARG A 368 -26.72 0.75 -35.36
C ARG A 368 -27.01 0.53 -33.85
N LEU A 369 -26.56 1.46 -33.00
CA LEU A 369 -27.25 1.78 -31.73
C LEU A 369 -27.41 3.30 -31.55
N PRO A 370 -28.64 3.80 -31.31
CA PRO A 370 -28.95 5.21 -31.11
C PRO A 370 -28.61 5.68 -29.68
N ALA A 371 -28.58 7.00 -29.53
CA ALA A 371 -28.20 7.75 -28.34
C ALA A 371 -28.90 7.31 -27.04
N ALA A 372 -28.21 6.59 -26.15
CA ALA A 372 -28.51 6.52 -24.70
C ALA A 372 -27.40 5.77 -23.93
N SER A 373 -26.17 6.28 -23.94
CA SER A 373 -25.18 5.95 -22.91
C SER A 373 -24.25 7.15 -22.72
N SER A 374 -24.04 7.48 -21.45
CA SER A 374 -23.41 8.70 -20.98
C SER A 374 -22.04 8.99 -21.65
N PRO A 375 -21.65 10.27 -21.81
CA PRO A 375 -20.54 10.72 -22.67
C PRO A 375 -19.11 10.38 -22.18
N LYS A 376 -18.92 9.36 -21.33
CA LYS A 376 -17.62 9.05 -20.70
C LYS A 376 -16.65 8.24 -21.58
N ASP A 377 -17.12 7.46 -22.55
CA ASP A 377 -16.25 6.51 -23.27
C ASP A 377 -16.06 6.76 -24.77
N ARG A 378 -16.52 7.92 -25.27
CA ARG A 378 -15.87 8.49 -26.47
C ARG A 378 -14.71 9.32 -25.95
N PRO A 379 -13.48 9.17 -26.45
CA PRO A 379 -12.49 10.23 -26.29
C PRO A 379 -13.10 11.48 -26.93
N ARG A 380 -13.80 12.30 -26.13
CA ARG A 380 -14.07 13.69 -26.48
C ARG A 380 -12.72 14.35 -26.39
N VAL A 381 -11.92 14.20 -27.44
CA VAL A 381 -10.94 15.22 -27.79
C VAL A 381 -11.76 16.49 -27.83
N SER A 382 -11.56 17.35 -26.85
CA SER A 382 -12.19 18.66 -26.85
C SER A 382 -11.85 19.29 -28.21
N THR A 383 -12.87 19.51 -29.04
CA THR A 383 -12.71 20.20 -30.32
C THR A 383 -12.17 21.62 -30.13
N ARG A 384 -12.21 22.14 -28.89
CA ARG A 384 -11.59 23.41 -28.48
C ARG A 384 -10.06 23.40 -28.48
N SER A 385 -9.40 22.25 -28.28
CA SER A 385 -7.94 22.20 -28.13
C SER A 385 -7.17 21.98 -29.45
N GLU A 386 -7.81 21.43 -30.49
CA GLU A 386 -7.19 21.11 -31.80
C GLU A 386 -5.74 20.55 -31.71
N PRO A 387 -5.51 19.38 -31.08
CA PRO A 387 -4.16 18.83 -30.93
C PRO A 387 -3.53 18.46 -32.29
N THR A 388 -2.22 18.67 -32.42
CA THR A 388 -1.41 18.32 -33.61
C THR A 388 -1.04 16.84 -33.62
N VAL A 389 -0.77 16.28 -32.44
CA VAL A 389 -0.43 14.87 -32.22
C VAL A 389 -1.28 14.32 -31.08
N VAL A 390 -1.87 13.13 -31.30
CA VAL A 390 -2.67 12.41 -30.32
C VAL A 390 -2.09 11.01 -30.17
N GLY A 391 -1.65 10.65 -28.96
CA GLY A 391 -1.03 9.34 -28.67
C GLY A 391 -1.72 8.63 -27.50
N PRO A 392 -1.89 7.29 -27.54
CA PRO A 392 -2.31 6.52 -26.39
C PRO A 392 -1.10 6.11 -25.55
N ASP A 393 -1.15 6.34 -24.25
CA ASP A 393 -0.22 5.73 -23.30
C ASP A 393 -0.86 4.45 -22.73
N GLY A 394 -0.17 3.31 -22.85
CA GLY A 394 -0.58 2.03 -22.25
C GLY A 394 -1.68 1.26 -22.98
N VAL A 395 -1.52 0.94 -24.27
CA VAL A 395 -2.40 -0.04 -24.94
C VAL A 395 -2.08 -1.45 -24.41
N SER A 396 -3.02 -2.06 -23.69
CA SER A 396 -2.90 -3.42 -23.16
C SER A 396 -2.52 -4.41 -24.27
N ARG A 397 -1.37 -5.09 -24.15
CA ARG A 397 -0.97 -6.20 -25.04
C ARG A 397 -1.40 -7.53 -24.42
N PRO A 398 -2.37 -8.25 -25.02
CA PRO A 398 -2.64 -9.65 -24.66
C PRO A 398 -1.43 -10.53 -24.96
N LEU A 399 -1.00 -11.37 -24.01
CA LEU A 399 -0.04 -12.45 -24.24
C LEU A 399 -0.58 -13.60 -25.13
N ALA A 400 -1.86 -13.55 -25.53
CA ALA A 400 -2.59 -14.69 -26.09
C ALA A 400 -2.82 -14.62 -27.62
N LEU A 401 -1.90 -14.08 -28.42
CA LEU A 401 -2.08 -14.01 -29.88
C LEU A 401 -0.91 -14.61 -30.65
N SER A 402 -1.13 -15.83 -31.15
CA SER A 402 -0.35 -16.43 -32.24
C SER A 402 -1.02 -16.27 -33.62
N ARG A 403 -2.18 -15.60 -33.73
CA ARG A 403 -3.01 -15.61 -34.95
C ARG A 403 -3.55 -14.26 -35.46
N ARG A 404 -3.20 -13.11 -34.87
CA ARG A 404 -3.53 -11.76 -35.41
C ARG A 404 -2.35 -10.78 -35.29
N PRO A 405 -2.27 -9.73 -36.14
CA PRO A 405 -1.17 -8.78 -36.09
C PRO A 405 -1.19 -8.00 -34.76
N PRO A 406 -0.02 -7.77 -34.14
CA PRO A 406 0.12 -7.25 -32.78
C PRO A 406 -0.31 -5.78 -32.56
N ASP A 407 -0.91 -5.12 -33.55
CA ASP A 407 -1.22 -3.68 -33.60
C ASP A 407 -2.70 -3.34 -33.87
N GLU A 408 -3.61 -4.32 -33.79
CA GLU A 408 -5.05 -4.14 -34.07
C GLU A 408 -5.72 -3.09 -33.15
N GLY A 409 -5.46 -3.15 -31.83
CA GLY A 409 -6.00 -2.18 -30.86
C GLY A 409 -5.54 -0.74 -31.11
N GLN A 410 -4.25 -0.57 -31.45
CA GLN A 410 -3.68 0.74 -31.80
C GLN A 410 -4.30 1.31 -33.08
N THR A 411 -4.51 0.45 -34.08
CA THR A 411 -5.07 0.83 -35.39
C THR A 411 -6.56 1.18 -35.28
N SER A 412 -7.30 0.50 -34.40
CA SER A 412 -8.70 0.78 -34.12
C SER A 412 -8.88 2.14 -33.42
N TRP A 413 -8.08 2.41 -32.39
CA TRP A 413 -8.07 3.69 -31.68
C TRP A 413 -7.71 4.86 -32.62
N ALA A 414 -6.66 4.70 -33.43
CA ALA A 414 -6.24 5.72 -34.38
C ALA A 414 -7.35 6.03 -35.42
N ARG A 415 -8.11 5.03 -35.87
CA ARG A 415 -9.27 5.25 -36.75
C ARG A 415 -10.41 5.97 -36.04
N ALA A 416 -10.71 5.58 -34.80
CA ALA A 416 -11.79 6.20 -34.02
C ALA A 416 -11.54 7.68 -33.71
N VAL A 417 -10.30 8.07 -33.42
CA VAL A 417 -9.91 9.47 -33.17
C VAL A 417 -9.95 10.31 -34.45
N ASN A 418 -9.62 9.72 -35.60
CA ASN A 418 -9.55 10.43 -36.88
C ASN A 418 -10.89 10.52 -37.65
N ALA A 419 -11.89 9.71 -37.30
CA ALA A 419 -13.18 9.69 -38.01
C ALA A 419 -14.02 10.98 -37.87
N PRO A 420 -14.04 11.70 -36.73
CA PRO A 420 -14.78 12.96 -36.59
C PRO A 420 -13.97 14.20 -37.01
N ALA A 421 -12.65 14.11 -37.05
CA ALA A 421 -11.76 15.24 -37.35
C ALA A 421 -11.53 15.33 -38.87
N GLY A 422 -12.28 16.18 -39.56
CA GLY A 422 -12.10 16.47 -40.99
C GLY A 422 -10.75 17.12 -41.37
N ARG A 423 -9.70 17.06 -40.51
CA ARG A 423 -8.32 17.50 -40.80
C ARG A 423 -7.30 16.57 -40.12
N LYS A 424 -6.12 16.48 -40.75
CA LYS A 424 -4.99 15.58 -40.46
C LYS A 424 -4.48 15.70 -39.01
N VAL A 425 -5.02 14.91 -38.10
CA VAL A 425 -4.38 14.59 -36.82
C VAL A 425 -3.50 13.35 -37.04
N SER A 426 -2.22 13.41 -36.66
CA SER A 426 -1.33 12.24 -36.74
C SER A 426 -1.46 11.44 -35.44
N GLY A 427 -2.03 10.24 -35.51
CA GLY A 427 -2.00 9.27 -34.42
C GLY A 427 -0.74 8.41 -34.53
N GLN A 428 0.19 8.52 -33.57
CA GLN A 428 1.39 7.67 -33.52
C GLN A 428 1.71 7.25 -32.07
N GLN A 429 2.17 6.02 -31.90
CA GLN A 429 2.84 5.53 -30.70
C GLN A 429 4.28 5.15 -31.09
N PRO A 430 5.34 5.64 -30.39
CA PRO A 430 6.71 5.25 -30.71
C PRO A 430 6.90 3.74 -30.47
N ARG A 431 7.31 3.00 -31.51
CA ARG A 431 7.75 1.61 -31.34
C ARG A 431 9.08 1.60 -30.58
N SER A 432 9.23 0.74 -29.59
CA SER A 432 10.41 0.59 -28.72
C SER A 432 11.76 0.34 -29.43
N ARG A 433 11.79 0.23 -30.77
CA ARG A 433 13.04 0.14 -31.55
C ARG A 433 13.58 1.48 -32.06
N ARG A 434 12.85 2.59 -31.89
CA ARG A 434 13.36 3.94 -32.17
C ARG A 434 12.95 4.86 -31.02
N VAL A 435 13.74 4.80 -29.95
CA VAL A 435 13.87 5.92 -29.02
C VAL A 435 14.30 7.12 -29.86
N TRP A 436 13.64 8.26 -29.67
CA TRP A 436 13.96 9.52 -30.32
C TRP A 436 15.48 9.78 -30.33
N PRO A 437 16.10 10.14 -31.48
CA PRO A 437 17.46 10.62 -31.45
C PRO A 437 17.46 11.94 -30.69
N ARG A 438 18.17 11.94 -29.56
CA ARG A 438 18.88 13.05 -28.92
C ARG A 438 18.86 14.35 -29.77
N ALA A 439 17.79 15.14 -29.65
CA ALA A 439 17.69 16.44 -30.28
C ALA A 439 16.69 17.28 -29.48
N LEU A 440 17.20 17.93 -28.44
CA LEU A 440 16.76 19.20 -27.84
C LEU A 440 17.67 19.49 -26.64
N LEU A 441 18.98 19.58 -26.92
CA LEU A 441 19.89 20.44 -26.16
C LEU A 441 20.10 21.66 -27.06
N PRO A 442 19.96 22.90 -26.54
CA PRO A 442 20.33 24.08 -27.33
C PRO A 442 21.87 24.09 -27.55
N PRO A 443 22.37 24.67 -28.65
CA PRO A 443 23.80 24.74 -28.88
C PRO A 443 24.44 25.81 -27.97
N ARG A 444 25.33 25.34 -27.09
CA ARG A 444 26.29 26.05 -26.21
C ARG A 444 25.77 27.13 -25.28
#